data_AF-A0AAJ0CYK6-F1
#
_entry.id   AF-A0AAJ0CYK6-F1
#
_cell.length_a   1.000
_cell.length_b   1.000
_cell.length_c   1.000
_cell.angle_alpha   90.00
_cell.angle_beta   90.00
_cell.angle_gamma   90.00
#
_symmetry.space_group_name_H-M   'P 1'
#
loop_
_entity.id
_entity.type
_entity.pdbx_description
1 polymer ?
#
loop_
_entity_poly.entity_id
_entity_poly.type
_entity_poly.pdbx_seq_one_letter_code
_entity_poly.pdbx_strand_id
1 'polypeptide(L)'
;MLFFAALASALVARCIATPLPIRLEVRSDLTSRLANVHVANWKRVPGPLTFTYGTCTSESQGDIHHNIAVAEPETQESRLVWVIPQDAPNHGCISAWSASGTLLGRSKPQDVRRANQFTKRAAKPISMTEANGFDPIGPWFDGVDILSQKGPSVVDVNAAKAKQIAIVGAGISGLMTYLILHQAGFTNITILEADSRIGGRIHTEYFAGGPSGYSYQELGAMRMPLEYTDPDTEETFNVSDFQIVYRLIEEMNKLNRNNSKLHIDLIPWLDDSDNGLQYFGEVRMPNGLPPTVDQTRRNASLSVDDPLDAPTTELRKKLNESLPHGEFMVKMSRSMYKAHREWINGGMGGHQKGDRWSEFAYLSQYLKGSLNSTDVLTSLDNPAGSFWTYVINYFYESADNWRTINGGFSRLPESFRPMIEDNLRLNTKIERVDYDDNQVTLQWKNHWRDAEFQESTFDYAVVSVPFTVVRGWRLPSLPATMGNAIQNLVYDSCCKVALEYSERFWEKLANPIYGSCSTESDIPGIGITCYPSYKINSTGPAAILGSYAEGTVDHSISRLMTMSDEEHANYVLDAMTEIHGEHTRKLYTGKFARKCWSLDPHSAGAWASPDAGQHELYMPEYFKMHSNVSKYL
;
A
#
# COMPACT_ATOMS: atom_id res chain seq x y z
N MET A 1 57.49 -50.74 -40.15
CA MET A 1 56.32 -50.55 -39.28
C MET A 1 55.62 -49.25 -39.70
N LEU A 2 54.37 -49.40 -40.14
CA LEU A 2 53.27 -48.42 -40.16
C LEU A 2 53.35 -47.17 -41.07
N PHE A 3 52.72 -47.35 -42.23
CA PHE A 3 51.88 -46.46 -43.06
C PHE A 3 51.30 -45.19 -42.43
N PHE A 4 51.13 -44.12 -43.23
CA PHE A 4 49.88 -43.33 -43.47
C PHE A 4 50.20 -42.30 -44.59
N ALA A 5 49.71 -42.40 -45.83
CA ALA A 5 48.35 -42.33 -46.39
C ALA A 5 47.72 -40.92 -46.36
N ALA A 6 47.20 -40.53 -47.52
CA ALA A 6 46.88 -39.18 -47.96
C ALA A 6 45.43 -38.71 -47.71
N LEU A 7 45.24 -37.38 -47.72
CA LEU A 7 44.09 -36.57 -48.16
C LEU A 7 42.65 -36.99 -47.78
N ALA A 8 41.96 -36.10 -47.04
CA ALA A 8 40.62 -35.61 -47.42
C ALA A 8 40.26 -34.34 -46.63
N SER A 9 40.20 -33.22 -47.33
CA SER A 9 39.62 -31.95 -46.88
C SER A 9 38.09 -32.01 -47.00
N ALA A 10 37.39 -31.98 -45.86
CA ALA A 10 35.95 -31.77 -45.81
C ALA A 10 35.66 -30.29 -45.48
N LEU A 11 35.24 -29.54 -46.50
CA LEU A 11 34.59 -28.24 -46.34
C LEU A 11 33.23 -28.48 -45.68
N VAL A 12 33.12 -28.18 -44.38
CA VAL A 12 31.81 -27.99 -43.75
C VAL A 12 31.31 -26.61 -44.15
N ALA A 13 30.39 -26.58 -45.12
CA ALA A 13 29.61 -25.39 -45.40
C ALA A 13 28.84 -25.00 -44.13
N ARG A 14 29.25 -23.91 -43.47
CA ARG A 14 28.39 -23.22 -42.52
C ARG A 14 27.25 -22.63 -43.33
N CYS A 15 26.09 -23.29 -43.34
CA CYS A 15 24.83 -22.65 -43.69
C CYS A 15 24.66 -21.44 -42.77
N ILE A 16 24.87 -20.25 -43.34
CA ILE A 16 24.45 -19.01 -42.72
C ILE A 16 22.93 -19.05 -42.78
N ALA A 17 22.29 -19.52 -41.70
CA ALA A 17 20.85 -19.41 -41.55
C ALA A 17 20.50 -17.94 -41.73
N THR A 18 19.78 -17.62 -42.81
CA THR A 18 19.27 -16.28 -43.03
C THR A 18 18.42 -15.91 -41.81
N PRO A 19 18.69 -14.76 -41.15
CA PRO A 19 17.91 -14.37 -39.99
C PRO A 19 16.45 -14.26 -40.40
N LEU A 20 15.59 -14.98 -39.69
CA LEU A 20 14.14 -14.95 -39.92
C LEU A 20 13.63 -13.50 -39.85
N PRO A 21 12.67 -13.12 -40.70
CA PRO A 21 12.25 -11.72 -40.82
C PRO A 21 11.59 -11.16 -39.57
N ILE A 22 11.13 -11.99 -38.63
CA ILE A 22 10.46 -11.56 -37.39
C ILE A 22 11.29 -11.98 -36.18
N ARG A 23 11.60 -11.02 -35.31
CA ARG A 23 12.24 -11.26 -34.01
C ARG A 23 11.18 -11.38 -32.93
N LEU A 24 11.25 -12.47 -32.16
CA LEU A 24 10.33 -12.80 -31.08
C LEU A 24 11.11 -12.92 -29.77
N GLU A 25 10.69 -12.17 -28.75
CA GLU A 25 11.36 -12.18 -27.45
C GLU A 25 10.36 -12.07 -26.30
N VAL A 26 10.55 -12.90 -25.29
CA VAL A 26 9.99 -12.66 -23.95
C VAL A 26 11.12 -12.06 -23.12
N ARG A 27 10.83 -10.93 -22.45
CA ARG A 27 11.82 -10.18 -21.64
C ARG A 27 11.66 -10.39 -20.14
N SER A 28 10.61 -11.10 -19.73
CA SER A 28 10.30 -11.44 -18.34
C SER A 28 10.46 -12.93 -18.10
N ASP A 29 10.80 -13.31 -16.88
CA ASP A 29 10.78 -14.72 -16.48
C ASP A 29 9.34 -15.27 -16.55
N LEU A 30 9.18 -16.45 -17.14
CA LEU A 30 7.87 -17.11 -17.32
C LEU A 30 7.47 -17.88 -16.05
N THR A 31 7.34 -17.13 -14.95
CA THR A 31 6.98 -17.65 -13.62
C THR A 31 5.48 -17.59 -13.32
N SER A 32 4.75 -16.81 -14.12
CA SER A 32 3.29 -16.71 -14.07
C SER A 32 2.66 -17.30 -15.34
N ARG A 33 1.33 -17.43 -15.36
CA ARG A 33 0.57 -17.86 -16.53
C ARG A 33 0.33 -16.76 -17.57
N LEU A 34 0.91 -15.58 -17.40
CA LEU A 34 0.82 -14.44 -18.33
C LEU A 34 2.22 -13.95 -18.70
N ALA A 35 2.44 -13.73 -19.99
CA ALA A 35 3.71 -13.20 -20.50
C ALA A 35 3.50 -12.25 -21.68
N ASN A 36 4.35 -11.22 -21.77
CA ASN A 36 4.39 -10.35 -22.93
C ASN A 36 5.42 -10.88 -23.94
N VAL A 37 4.96 -11.16 -25.16
CA VAL A 37 5.83 -11.50 -26.30
C VAL A 37 6.05 -10.24 -27.12
N HIS A 38 7.30 -9.80 -27.21
CA HIS A 38 7.72 -8.69 -28.04
C HIS A 38 7.93 -9.19 -29.47
N VAL A 39 7.27 -8.52 -30.41
CA VAL A 39 7.38 -8.76 -31.85
C VAL A 39 8.08 -7.56 -32.47
N ALA A 40 9.26 -7.76 -33.04
CA ALA A 40 10.08 -6.67 -33.57
C ALA A 40 10.71 -7.03 -34.92
N ASN A 41 11.17 -5.99 -35.64
CA ASN A 41 12.01 -6.08 -36.83
C ASN A 41 11.40 -6.78 -38.06
N TRP A 42 10.08 -6.83 -38.17
CA TRP A 42 9.44 -7.40 -39.35
C TRP A 42 9.45 -6.45 -40.55
N LYS A 43 9.85 -6.94 -41.73
CA LYS A 43 9.49 -6.31 -43.01
C LYS A 43 8.03 -6.65 -43.28
N ARG A 44 7.20 -5.67 -43.71
CA ARG A 44 5.76 -5.84 -43.97
C ARG A 44 5.48 -7.17 -44.70
N VAL A 45 5.00 -8.16 -43.96
CA VAL A 45 4.55 -9.45 -44.49
C VAL A 45 3.04 -9.33 -44.74
N PRO A 46 2.54 -9.59 -45.96
CA PRO A 46 1.11 -9.50 -46.25
C PRO A 46 0.29 -10.56 -45.50
N GLY A 47 -0.82 -10.15 -44.90
CA GLY A 47 -1.83 -11.04 -44.30
C GLY A 47 -1.59 -11.41 -42.83
N PRO A 48 -2.54 -12.15 -42.21
CA PRO A 48 -2.50 -12.48 -40.80
C PRO A 48 -1.36 -13.44 -40.48
N LEU A 49 -0.71 -13.16 -39.35
CA LEU A 49 0.32 -13.99 -38.77
C LEU A 49 -0.26 -14.83 -37.64
N THR A 50 0.07 -16.11 -37.65
CA THR A 50 -0.25 -17.01 -36.54
C THR A 50 0.97 -17.15 -35.65
N PHE A 51 0.81 -16.88 -34.35
CA PHE A 51 1.85 -17.09 -33.34
C PHE A 51 1.50 -18.34 -32.53
N THR A 52 2.45 -19.27 -32.42
CA THR A 52 2.24 -20.54 -31.73
C THR A 52 3.38 -20.83 -30.75
N TYR A 53 3.10 -21.69 -29.78
CA TYR A 53 4.10 -22.26 -28.89
C TYR A 53 4.18 -23.77 -29.10
N GLY A 54 5.39 -24.30 -29.17
CA GLY A 54 5.64 -25.71 -29.44
C GLY A 54 7.13 -26.03 -29.47
N THR A 55 7.51 -27.10 -30.16
CA THR A 55 8.93 -27.49 -30.23
C THR A 55 9.77 -26.46 -30.99
N CYS A 56 11.03 -26.26 -30.59
CA CYS A 56 11.95 -25.36 -31.29
C CYS A 56 12.40 -25.88 -32.67
N THR A 57 12.09 -27.13 -32.99
CA THR A 57 12.43 -27.80 -34.25
C THR A 57 11.25 -27.87 -35.22
N SER A 58 10.05 -27.44 -34.83
CA SER A 58 8.86 -27.54 -35.70
C SER A 58 9.11 -26.83 -37.03
N GLU A 59 8.90 -27.53 -38.15
CA GLU A 59 9.05 -26.97 -39.50
C GLU A 59 7.69 -26.61 -40.13
N SER A 60 6.59 -27.01 -39.49
CA SER A 60 5.22 -26.74 -39.92
C SER A 60 4.34 -26.31 -38.76
N GLN A 61 3.20 -25.67 -39.07
CA GLN A 61 2.15 -25.34 -38.11
C GLN A 61 1.47 -26.57 -37.46
N GLY A 62 1.76 -27.79 -37.91
CA GLY A 62 1.18 -29.02 -37.35
C GLY A 62 1.78 -29.45 -36.00
N ASP A 63 3.05 -29.11 -35.75
CA ASP A 63 3.76 -29.47 -34.51
C ASP A 63 3.69 -28.34 -33.49
N ILE A 64 2.47 -27.97 -33.10
CA ILE A 64 2.20 -26.93 -32.10
C ILE A 64 1.57 -27.54 -30.86
N HIS A 65 1.92 -27.01 -29.69
CA HIS A 65 1.18 -27.32 -28.46
C HIS A 65 -0.09 -26.47 -28.37
N HIS A 66 0.03 -25.17 -28.64
CA HIS A 66 -1.11 -24.26 -28.62
C HIS A 66 -0.84 -23.01 -29.46
N ASN A 67 -1.94 -22.36 -29.86
CA ASN A 67 -1.91 -21.04 -30.47
C ASN A 67 -1.76 -19.98 -29.36
N ILE A 68 -0.89 -18.99 -29.60
CA ILE A 68 -0.75 -17.82 -28.75
C ILE A 68 -1.74 -16.76 -29.21
N ALA A 69 -1.71 -16.41 -30.49
CA ALA A 69 -2.59 -15.41 -31.10
C ALA A 69 -2.57 -15.53 -32.62
N VAL A 70 -3.61 -15.01 -33.28
CA VAL A 70 -3.60 -14.69 -34.71
C VAL A 70 -3.78 -13.20 -34.84
N ALA A 71 -2.89 -12.53 -35.57
CA ALA A 71 -2.95 -11.09 -35.72
C ALA A 71 -2.20 -10.57 -36.94
N GLU A 72 -2.54 -9.37 -37.35
CA GLU A 72 -1.81 -8.59 -38.34
C GLU A 72 -1.06 -7.48 -37.61
N PRO A 73 0.24 -7.65 -37.26
CA PRO A 73 1.00 -6.55 -36.67
C PRO A 73 0.98 -5.36 -37.63
N GLU A 74 0.54 -4.21 -37.17
CA GLU A 74 0.42 -3.02 -38.03
C GLU A 74 1.71 -2.20 -38.05
N THR A 75 2.55 -2.33 -37.01
CA THR A 75 3.75 -1.50 -36.79
C THR A 75 5.00 -2.34 -36.58
N GLN A 76 6.19 -1.76 -36.81
CA GLN A 76 7.48 -2.46 -36.68
C GLN A 76 7.77 -3.00 -35.26
N GLU A 77 7.09 -2.48 -34.24
CA GLU A 77 7.17 -2.94 -32.85
C GLU A 77 5.77 -3.19 -32.29
N SER A 78 5.46 -4.44 -31.96
CA SER A 78 4.16 -4.84 -31.42
C SER A 78 4.34 -5.76 -30.20
N ARG A 79 3.29 -5.87 -29.38
CA ARG A 79 3.24 -6.82 -28.26
C ARG A 79 2.05 -7.75 -28.37
N LEU A 80 2.27 -8.98 -27.93
CA LEU A 80 1.27 -10.02 -27.80
C LEU A 80 1.19 -10.42 -26.33
N VAL A 81 -0.02 -10.62 -25.83
CA VAL A 81 -0.23 -11.24 -24.52
C VAL A 81 -0.33 -12.74 -24.71
N TRP A 82 0.58 -13.48 -24.09
CA TRP A 82 0.60 -14.93 -24.09
C TRP A 82 0.01 -15.45 -22.77
N VAL A 83 -1.18 -16.04 -22.87
CA VAL A 83 -1.79 -16.81 -21.78
C VAL A 83 -1.26 -18.24 -21.85
N ILE A 84 -0.48 -18.64 -20.85
CA ILE A 84 0.24 -19.91 -20.86
C ILE A 84 -0.68 -21.02 -20.29
N PRO A 85 -1.00 -22.06 -21.07
CA PRO A 85 -1.73 -23.23 -20.57
C PRO A 85 -0.99 -23.91 -19.42
N GLN A 86 -1.71 -24.53 -18.48
CA GLN A 86 -1.08 -25.20 -17.35
C GLN A 86 -0.13 -26.33 -17.79
N ASP A 87 -0.46 -27.01 -18.87
CA ASP A 87 0.29 -28.13 -19.46
C ASP A 87 1.40 -27.71 -20.43
N ALA A 88 1.67 -26.40 -20.59
CA ALA A 88 2.69 -25.92 -21.52
C ALA A 88 4.09 -26.52 -21.22
N PRO A 89 4.76 -27.11 -22.21
CA PRO A 89 6.05 -27.77 -22.02
C PRO A 89 7.17 -26.75 -21.80
N ASN A 90 8.14 -27.11 -20.97
CA ASN A 90 9.35 -26.31 -20.79
C ASN A 90 10.29 -26.41 -22.00
N HIS A 91 11.11 -25.39 -22.23
CA HIS A 91 12.08 -25.30 -23.33
C HIS A 91 11.50 -25.32 -24.76
N GLY A 92 10.20 -25.01 -24.91
CA GLY A 92 9.58 -24.78 -26.22
C GLY A 92 9.94 -23.41 -26.81
N CYS A 93 9.60 -23.18 -28.07
CA CYS A 93 9.81 -21.90 -28.74
C CYS A 93 8.50 -21.29 -29.20
N ILE A 94 8.46 -19.95 -29.20
CA ILE A 94 7.41 -19.18 -29.85
C ILE A 94 7.77 -19.07 -31.33
N SER A 95 6.82 -19.39 -32.21
CA SER A 95 7.00 -19.33 -33.66
C SER A 95 5.95 -18.43 -34.29
N ALA A 96 6.36 -17.61 -35.27
CA ALA A 96 5.46 -16.80 -36.09
C ALA A 96 5.39 -17.40 -37.49
N TRP A 97 4.17 -17.53 -38.02
CA TRP A 97 3.89 -18.18 -39.30
C TRP A 97 3.07 -17.25 -40.19
N SER A 98 3.35 -17.26 -41.49
CA SER A 98 2.48 -16.63 -42.50
C SER A 98 1.14 -17.38 -42.65
N ALA A 99 0.17 -16.75 -43.33
CA ALA A 99 -1.08 -17.40 -43.72
C ALA A 99 -0.88 -18.68 -44.57
N SER A 100 0.24 -18.80 -45.30
CA SER A 100 0.60 -20.00 -46.06
C SER A 100 1.40 -21.04 -45.25
N GLY A 101 1.57 -20.83 -43.94
CA GLY A 101 2.26 -21.76 -43.04
C GLY A 101 3.78 -21.68 -43.07
N THR A 102 4.38 -20.70 -43.76
CA THR A 102 5.83 -20.48 -43.79
C THR A 102 6.32 -19.87 -42.47
N LEU A 103 7.41 -20.40 -41.90
CA LEU A 103 8.04 -19.88 -40.67
C LEU A 103 8.71 -18.52 -40.94
N LEU A 104 8.31 -17.51 -40.17
CA LEU A 104 8.77 -16.12 -40.30
C LEU A 104 9.55 -15.62 -39.09
N GLY A 105 9.46 -16.30 -37.95
CA GLY A 105 10.18 -15.92 -36.73
C GLY A 105 10.17 -17.04 -35.72
N ARG A 106 11.26 -17.16 -34.95
CA ARG A 106 11.37 -18.11 -33.84
C ARG A 106 12.11 -17.47 -32.67
N SER A 107 11.55 -17.57 -31.48
CA SER A 107 12.21 -17.11 -30.25
C SER A 107 13.35 -18.05 -29.84
N LYS A 108 14.13 -17.64 -28.84
CA LYS A 108 14.94 -18.60 -28.07
C LYS A 108 14.02 -19.62 -27.35
N PRO A 109 14.52 -20.80 -26.94
CA PRO A 109 13.78 -21.68 -26.05
C PRO A 109 13.34 -20.92 -24.79
N GLN A 110 12.10 -21.17 -24.37
CA GLN A 110 11.44 -20.50 -23.26
C GLN A 110 11.50 -21.38 -22.02
N ASP A 111 12.03 -20.82 -20.94
CA ASP A 111 12.06 -21.47 -19.63
C ASP A 111 10.73 -21.20 -18.91
N VAL A 112 9.70 -22.00 -19.22
CA VAL A 112 8.41 -21.98 -18.52
C VAL A 112 8.60 -22.66 -17.17
N ARG A 113 8.94 -21.88 -16.14
CA ARG A 113 9.23 -22.39 -14.80
C ARG A 113 8.04 -22.12 -13.89
N ARG A 114 7.54 -23.16 -13.22
CA ARG A 114 6.67 -22.96 -12.05
C ARG A 114 7.57 -22.55 -10.89
N ALA A 115 7.27 -21.41 -10.25
CA ALA A 115 8.21 -20.66 -9.43
C ALA A 115 9.03 -21.52 -8.44
N ASN A 116 10.35 -21.48 -8.61
CA ASN A 116 11.29 -21.27 -7.51
C ASN A 116 12.55 -20.56 -8.05
N GLN A 117 12.66 -19.30 -7.62
CA GLN A 117 13.87 -18.48 -7.41
C GLN A 117 14.86 -18.12 -8.55
N PHE A 118 15.12 -16.79 -8.59
CA PHE A 118 16.22 -15.97 -9.18
C PHE A 118 16.32 -15.79 -10.72
N THR A 119 16.45 -14.55 -11.25
CA THR A 119 17.76 -13.83 -11.34
C THR A 119 17.72 -12.34 -11.84
N LYS A 120 18.92 -11.70 -11.87
CA LYS A 120 19.37 -10.35 -12.35
C LYS A 120 19.07 -10.07 -13.86
N ARG A 121 19.25 -8.90 -14.50
CA ARG A 121 19.57 -7.47 -14.23
C ARG A 121 19.21 -6.73 -15.55
N ALA A 122 18.35 -5.73 -15.47
CA ALA A 122 18.34 -4.52 -16.30
C ALA A 122 18.07 -3.36 -15.32
N ALA A 123 18.04 -2.08 -15.73
CA ALA A 123 17.65 -1.00 -14.80
C ALA A 123 16.24 -1.32 -14.24
N LYS A 124 16.19 -1.89 -13.03
CA LYS A 124 15.01 -2.58 -12.54
C LYS A 124 14.01 -1.51 -12.07
N PRO A 125 12.82 -1.38 -12.69
CA PRO A 125 11.71 -0.74 -12.00
C PRO A 125 11.48 -1.46 -10.66
N ILE A 126 10.78 -0.83 -9.72
CA ILE A 126 10.42 -1.47 -8.45
C ILE A 126 9.76 -2.82 -8.77
N SER A 127 10.45 -3.92 -8.48
CA SER A 127 9.94 -5.26 -8.76
C SER A 127 8.73 -5.45 -7.85
N MET A 128 7.54 -5.49 -8.44
CA MET A 128 6.26 -5.78 -7.77
C MET A 128 5.91 -7.22 -8.10
N THR A 129 6.58 -8.18 -7.45
CA THR A 129 6.45 -9.61 -7.73
C THR A 129 6.29 -10.40 -6.45
N GLU A 130 5.69 -11.59 -6.54
CA GLU A 130 5.56 -12.51 -5.41
C GLU A 130 6.91 -12.82 -4.74
N ALA A 131 8.00 -12.83 -5.51
CA ALA A 131 9.36 -13.05 -5.02
C ALA A 131 9.86 -11.96 -4.04
N ASN A 132 9.15 -10.84 -3.94
CA ASN A 132 9.38 -9.80 -2.94
C ASN A 132 8.15 -9.52 -2.08
N GLY A 133 7.27 -10.53 -1.96
CA GLY A 133 6.07 -10.54 -1.12
C GLY A 133 4.93 -9.63 -1.57
N PHE A 134 5.08 -8.96 -2.72
CA PHE A 134 4.01 -8.15 -3.31
C PHE A 134 3.28 -8.96 -4.38
N ASP A 135 1.98 -9.16 -4.21
CA ASP A 135 1.12 -9.74 -5.23
C ASP A 135 0.36 -8.61 -5.93
N PRO A 136 0.89 -8.04 -7.06
CA PRO A 136 0.32 -6.85 -7.71
C PRO A 136 -1.04 -7.09 -8.35
N ILE A 137 -1.31 -8.35 -8.66
CA ILE A 137 -2.56 -8.86 -9.18
C ILE A 137 -3.47 -9.15 -7.97
N GLY A 138 -2.88 -9.63 -6.88
CA GLY A 138 -3.57 -9.95 -5.65
C GLY A 138 -4.24 -11.31 -5.76
N PRO A 139 -4.54 -11.98 -4.64
CA PRO A 139 -5.25 -13.26 -4.64
C PRO A 139 -6.71 -13.14 -5.11
N TRP A 140 -7.14 -11.92 -5.45
CA TRP A 140 -8.50 -11.54 -5.78
C TRP A 140 -8.68 -11.26 -7.29
N PHE A 141 -7.59 -11.05 -8.05
CA PHE A 141 -7.64 -10.84 -9.49
C PHE A 141 -7.15 -12.09 -10.23
N ASP A 142 -8.04 -12.72 -10.99
CA ASP A 142 -7.64 -13.77 -11.92
C ASP A 142 -7.49 -13.19 -13.34
N GLY A 143 -6.35 -12.53 -13.58
CA GLY A 143 -6.04 -11.95 -14.88
C GLY A 143 -5.98 -13.00 -16.00
N VAL A 144 -5.67 -14.26 -15.68
CA VAL A 144 -5.62 -15.36 -16.65
C VAL A 144 -7.03 -15.70 -17.10
N ASP A 145 -7.97 -15.88 -16.18
CA ASP A 145 -9.36 -16.18 -16.50
C ASP A 145 -10.01 -15.06 -17.32
N ILE A 146 -9.78 -13.80 -16.95
CA ILE A 146 -10.31 -12.65 -17.69
C ILE A 146 -9.76 -12.59 -19.12
N LEU A 147 -8.45 -12.75 -19.31
CA LEU A 147 -7.83 -12.69 -20.63
C LEU A 147 -8.16 -13.91 -21.49
N SER A 148 -8.32 -15.08 -20.87
CA SER A 148 -8.75 -16.31 -21.55
C SER A 148 -10.16 -16.17 -22.13
N GLN A 149 -11.05 -15.41 -21.47
CA GLN A 149 -12.40 -15.16 -21.95
C GLN A 149 -12.45 -14.15 -23.11
N LYS A 150 -11.56 -13.15 -23.13
CA LYS A 150 -11.56 -12.08 -24.15
C LYS A 150 -10.78 -12.41 -25.42
N GLY A 151 -9.84 -13.35 -25.37
CA GLY A 151 -8.93 -13.65 -26.47
C GLY A 151 -7.86 -12.55 -26.63
N PRO A 152 -6.58 -12.81 -26.34
CA PRO A 152 -5.55 -11.78 -26.43
C PRO A 152 -5.31 -11.35 -27.89
N SER A 153 -5.37 -10.04 -28.15
CA SER A 153 -5.05 -9.44 -29.45
C SER A 153 -3.63 -8.84 -29.47
N VAL A 154 -3.11 -8.54 -30.67
CA VAL A 154 -1.91 -7.70 -30.79
C VAL A 154 -2.22 -6.29 -30.29
N VAL A 155 -1.28 -5.74 -29.53
CA VAL A 155 -1.28 -4.34 -29.11
C VAL A 155 -0.13 -3.62 -29.82
N ASP A 156 -0.45 -2.58 -30.57
CA ASP A 156 0.55 -1.62 -31.04
C ASP A 156 1.07 -0.81 -29.85
N VAL A 157 2.37 -0.97 -29.56
CA VAL A 157 3.00 -0.34 -28.40
C VAL A 157 3.03 1.17 -28.53
N ASN A 158 3.21 1.69 -29.75
CA ASN A 158 3.31 3.12 -29.97
C ASN A 158 1.95 3.79 -29.81
N ALA A 159 0.91 3.22 -30.44
CA ALA A 159 -0.46 3.70 -30.25
C ALA A 159 -0.90 3.62 -28.77
N ALA A 160 -0.57 2.53 -28.06
CA ALA A 160 -0.88 2.39 -26.64
C ALA A 160 -0.17 3.46 -25.78
N LYS A 161 1.11 3.77 -26.06
CA LYS A 161 1.88 4.79 -25.33
C LYS A 161 1.48 6.23 -25.66
N ALA A 162 0.82 6.45 -26.81
CA ALA A 162 0.31 7.75 -27.21
C ALA A 162 -0.98 8.16 -26.48
N LYS A 163 -1.61 7.22 -25.76
CA LYS A 163 -2.85 7.43 -25.00
C LYS A 163 -2.70 8.51 -23.93
N GLN A 164 -3.71 9.37 -23.83
CA GLN A 164 -3.86 10.40 -22.81
C GLN A 164 -4.40 9.78 -21.53
N ILE A 165 -3.64 9.88 -20.44
CA ILE A 165 -4.01 9.29 -19.15
C ILE A 165 -4.13 10.38 -18.09
N ALA A 166 -5.30 10.48 -17.48
CA ALA A 166 -5.48 11.26 -16.25
C ALA A 166 -5.22 10.40 -15.01
N ILE A 167 -4.58 10.99 -14.01
CA ILE A 167 -4.51 10.48 -12.65
C ILE A 167 -5.21 11.50 -11.76
N VAL A 168 -6.29 11.09 -11.10
CA VAL A 168 -7.03 11.95 -10.17
C VAL A 168 -6.57 11.63 -8.76
N GLY A 169 -6.00 12.64 -8.09
CA GLY A 169 -5.30 12.54 -6.81
C GLY A 169 -3.79 12.40 -6.95
N ALA A 170 -3.05 13.26 -6.28
CA ALA A 170 -1.59 13.23 -6.09
C ALA A 170 -1.21 12.73 -4.67
N GLY A 171 -2.05 11.84 -4.11
CA GLY A 171 -1.65 10.99 -2.98
C GLY A 171 -0.59 9.97 -3.40
N ILE A 172 -0.01 9.24 -2.44
CA ILE A 172 1.10 8.32 -2.73
C ILE A 172 0.76 7.24 -3.77
N SER A 173 -0.50 6.78 -3.82
CA SER A 173 -0.99 5.83 -4.85
C SER A 173 -1.02 6.46 -6.24
N GLY A 174 -1.50 7.70 -6.37
CA GLY A 174 -1.47 8.46 -7.62
C GLY A 174 -0.04 8.77 -8.10
N LEU A 175 0.85 9.14 -7.17
CA LEU A 175 2.28 9.36 -7.46
C LEU A 175 2.99 8.08 -7.91
N MET A 176 2.72 6.95 -7.23
CA MET A 176 3.24 5.64 -7.64
C MET A 176 2.69 5.22 -9.02
N THR A 177 1.41 5.49 -9.29
CA THR A 177 0.80 5.25 -10.61
C THR A 177 1.53 6.04 -11.70
N TYR A 178 1.79 7.32 -11.47
CA TYR A 178 2.57 8.14 -12.39
C TYR A 178 3.95 7.53 -12.64
N LEU A 179 4.67 7.15 -11.57
CA LEU A 179 6.02 6.58 -11.69
C LEU A 179 6.01 5.29 -12.53
N ILE A 180 5.07 4.38 -12.29
CA ILE A 180 4.95 3.13 -13.05
C ILE A 180 4.67 3.42 -14.53
N LEU A 181 3.70 4.28 -14.84
CA LEU A 181 3.36 4.63 -16.21
C LEU A 181 4.53 5.33 -16.92
N HIS A 182 5.17 6.29 -16.24
CA HIS A 182 6.32 7.01 -16.75
C HIS A 182 7.49 6.05 -17.06
N GLN A 183 7.83 5.14 -16.13
CA GLN A 183 8.87 4.13 -16.34
C GLN A 183 8.50 3.11 -17.44
N ALA A 184 7.22 2.84 -17.65
CA ALA A 184 6.73 2.05 -18.78
C ALA A 184 6.84 2.79 -20.14
N GLY A 185 7.15 4.10 -20.11
CA GLY A 185 7.37 4.96 -21.27
C GLY A 185 6.12 5.67 -21.76
N PHE A 186 5.09 5.78 -20.94
CA PHE A 186 3.97 6.68 -21.20
C PHE A 186 4.42 8.11 -20.91
N THR A 187 4.09 9.04 -21.80
CA THR A 187 4.53 10.44 -21.72
C THR A 187 3.37 11.42 -21.64
N ASN A 188 2.17 11.01 -22.02
CA ASN A 188 0.98 11.85 -22.06
C ASN A 188 0.10 11.63 -20.82
N ILE A 189 0.64 11.97 -19.66
CA ILE A 189 0.02 11.76 -18.35
C ILE A 189 -0.28 13.12 -17.73
N THR A 190 -1.46 13.29 -17.15
CA THR A 190 -1.83 14.50 -16.38
C THR A 190 -2.27 14.09 -14.98
N ILE A 191 -1.70 14.70 -13.94
CA ILE A 191 -2.14 14.52 -12.55
C ILE A 191 -3.03 15.71 -12.17
N LEU A 192 -4.24 15.42 -11.69
CA LEU A 192 -5.20 16.41 -11.18
C LEU A 192 -5.32 16.25 -9.67
N GLU A 193 -4.89 17.25 -8.91
CA GLU A 193 -4.92 17.26 -7.44
C GLU A 193 -5.84 18.36 -6.93
N ALA A 194 -6.70 18.02 -5.98
CA ALA A 194 -7.70 18.94 -5.45
C ALA A 194 -7.11 19.97 -4.47
N ASP A 195 -6.05 19.58 -3.74
CA ASP A 195 -5.32 20.42 -2.81
C ASP A 195 -4.24 21.27 -3.52
N SER A 196 -3.67 22.20 -2.77
CA SER A 196 -2.50 23.01 -3.10
C SER A 196 -1.17 22.27 -2.89
N ARG A 197 -1.20 21.05 -2.34
CA ARG A 197 -0.04 20.19 -2.08
C ARG A 197 -0.26 18.77 -2.59
N ILE A 198 0.83 18.03 -2.73
CA ILE A 198 0.80 16.59 -3.00
C ILE A 198 0.96 15.78 -1.70
N GLY A 199 0.72 14.47 -1.77
CA GLY A 199 0.97 13.52 -0.68
C GLY A 199 -0.28 12.97 -0.01
N GLY A 200 -1.46 13.53 -0.25
CA GLY A 200 -2.73 13.05 0.32
C GLY A 200 -2.66 12.97 1.85
N ARG A 201 -2.88 11.79 2.43
CA ARG A 201 -2.87 11.58 3.89
C ARG A 201 -1.47 11.54 4.53
N ILE A 202 -0.41 11.68 3.74
CA ILE A 202 0.93 11.90 4.26
C ILE A 202 1.07 13.39 4.59
N HIS A 203 1.26 13.72 5.87
CA HIS A 203 1.39 15.09 6.37
C HIS A 203 2.35 15.16 7.56
N THR A 204 3.47 15.83 7.34
CA THR A 204 4.39 16.28 8.38
C THR A 204 4.20 17.78 8.60
N GLU A 205 4.00 18.18 9.85
CA GLU A 205 3.97 19.59 10.23
C GLU A 205 5.35 20.07 10.67
N TYR A 206 5.79 21.23 10.18
CA TYR A 206 7.12 21.80 10.47
C TYR A 206 7.03 23.10 11.28
N PHE A 207 7.43 23.07 12.55
CA PHE A 207 7.44 24.23 13.44
C PHE A 207 8.68 25.13 13.31
N ALA A 208 9.71 24.63 12.62
CA ALA A 208 10.99 25.29 12.36
C ALA A 208 11.27 25.49 10.86
N GLY A 209 10.24 25.78 10.06
CA GLY A 209 10.37 26.21 8.66
C GLY A 209 10.74 25.12 7.65
N GLY A 210 11.02 23.89 8.09
CA GLY A 210 11.23 22.74 7.20
C GLY A 210 11.98 21.56 7.83
N PRO A 211 12.33 20.55 7.02
CA PRO A 211 12.87 19.26 7.49
C PRO A 211 14.24 19.36 8.19
N SER A 212 15.03 20.39 7.88
CA SER A 212 16.34 20.61 8.52
C SER A 212 16.25 21.38 9.84
N GLY A 213 15.07 21.92 10.18
CA GLY A 213 14.85 22.69 11.41
C GLY A 213 14.68 21.82 12.66
N TYR A 214 14.39 20.52 12.49
CA TYR A 214 14.29 19.51 13.55
C TYR A 214 13.35 19.87 14.72
N SER A 215 12.27 20.58 14.40
CA SER A 215 11.05 20.67 15.20
C SER A 215 9.86 20.41 14.26
N TYR A 216 9.40 19.17 14.24
CA TYR A 216 8.32 18.70 13.37
C TYR A 216 7.55 17.55 14.00
N GLN A 217 6.31 17.32 13.57
CA GLN A 217 5.55 16.13 13.98
C GLN A 217 4.68 15.60 12.86
N GLU A 218 4.51 14.28 12.84
CA GLU A 218 3.69 13.58 11.86
C GLU A 218 2.22 13.65 12.25
N LEU A 219 1.43 14.32 11.41
CA LEU A 219 -0.03 14.36 11.54
C LEU A 219 -0.71 13.33 10.61
N GLY A 220 0.06 12.73 9.71
CA GLY A 220 -0.31 11.57 8.89
C GLY A 220 0.42 10.29 9.30
N ALA A 221 0.99 9.59 8.32
CA ALA A 221 1.83 8.39 8.52
C ALA A 221 3.10 8.72 9.34
N MET A 222 3.46 7.85 10.29
CA MET A 222 4.54 8.13 11.26
C MET A 222 5.73 7.17 11.19
N ARG A 223 5.47 5.90 10.84
CA ARG A 223 6.44 4.81 10.93
C ARG A 223 6.08 3.67 9.97
N MET A 224 7.07 2.85 9.66
CA MET A 224 6.96 1.64 8.84
C MET A 224 7.62 0.47 9.59
N PRO A 225 6.96 -0.69 9.71
CA PRO A 225 7.59 -1.87 10.27
C PRO A 225 8.68 -2.35 9.31
N LEU A 226 9.71 -2.99 9.85
CA LEU A 226 10.84 -3.51 9.09
C LEU A 226 10.90 -5.03 9.17
N GLU A 227 10.91 -5.55 10.39
CA GLU A 227 11.14 -6.96 10.72
C GLU A 227 10.17 -7.42 11.79
N TYR A 228 9.84 -8.71 11.74
CA TYR A 228 9.08 -9.46 12.74
C TYR A 228 9.87 -10.71 13.13
N THR A 229 10.11 -10.90 14.41
CA THR A 229 10.78 -12.05 15.01
C THR A 229 9.72 -12.94 15.64
N ASP A 230 9.64 -14.17 15.15
CA ASP A 230 8.70 -15.15 15.67
C ASP A 230 9.11 -15.58 17.08
N PRO A 231 8.25 -15.38 18.11
CA PRO A 231 8.62 -15.67 19.50
C PRO A 231 8.85 -17.16 19.77
N ASP A 232 8.29 -18.06 18.94
CA ASP A 232 8.41 -19.51 19.12
C ASP A 232 9.72 -20.06 18.53
N THR A 233 10.19 -19.51 17.41
CA THR A 233 11.36 -20.01 16.67
C THR A 233 12.58 -19.10 16.73
N GLU A 234 12.42 -17.87 17.23
CA GLU A 234 13.42 -16.79 17.20
C GLU A 234 13.89 -16.41 15.78
N GLU A 235 13.21 -16.91 14.73
CA GLU A 235 13.51 -16.56 13.34
C GLU A 235 12.95 -15.17 13.00
N THR A 236 13.76 -14.34 12.33
CA THR A 236 13.40 -12.97 11.94
C THR A 236 13.04 -12.89 10.46
N PHE A 237 11.92 -12.25 10.16
CA PHE A 237 11.36 -12.09 8.83
C PHE A 237 11.19 -10.61 8.48
N ASN A 238 11.59 -10.21 7.28
CA ASN A 238 11.22 -8.90 6.75
C ASN A 238 9.71 -8.82 6.55
N VAL A 239 9.11 -7.73 7.01
CA VAL A 239 7.70 -7.43 6.76
C VAL A 239 7.54 -7.06 5.29
N SER A 240 6.95 -7.98 4.52
CA SER A 240 7.07 -8.01 3.06
C SER A 240 6.24 -6.96 2.33
N ASP A 241 5.05 -6.64 2.82
CA ASP A 241 4.12 -5.66 2.26
C ASP A 241 4.67 -4.22 2.36
N PHE A 242 5.47 -3.91 3.39
CA PHE A 242 6.15 -2.61 3.50
C PHE A 242 7.41 -2.48 2.64
N GLN A 243 7.94 -3.57 2.08
CA GLN A 243 9.13 -3.53 1.20
C GLN A 243 8.90 -2.66 -0.04
N ILE A 244 7.65 -2.50 -0.49
CA ILE A 244 7.33 -1.60 -1.60
C ILE A 244 7.66 -0.14 -1.27
N VAL A 245 7.46 0.28 -0.02
CA VAL A 245 7.71 1.66 0.43
C VAL A 245 9.22 1.91 0.53
N TYR A 246 9.97 0.97 1.12
CA TYR A 246 11.43 1.06 1.19
C TYR A 246 12.07 1.14 -0.21
N ARG A 247 11.62 0.29 -1.15
CA ARG A 247 12.10 0.32 -2.54
C ARG A 247 11.69 1.58 -3.28
N LEU A 248 10.52 2.13 -2.98
CA LEU A 248 10.09 3.39 -3.54
C LEU A 248 11.03 4.52 -3.11
N ILE A 249 11.39 4.56 -1.83
CA ILE A 249 12.37 5.52 -1.29
C ILE A 249 13.72 5.39 -2.02
N GLU A 250 14.24 4.17 -2.16
CA GLU A 250 15.48 3.91 -2.89
C GLU A 250 15.42 4.39 -4.36
N GLU A 251 14.31 4.09 -5.05
CA GLU A 251 14.13 4.48 -6.45
C GLU A 251 14.01 6.00 -6.60
N MET A 252 13.29 6.68 -5.70
CA MET A 252 13.18 8.13 -5.70
C MET A 252 14.51 8.82 -5.41
N ASN A 253 15.31 8.29 -4.48
CA ASN A 253 16.67 8.77 -4.23
C ASN A 253 17.56 8.67 -5.47
N LYS A 254 17.48 7.53 -6.17
CA LYS A 254 18.20 7.28 -7.43
C LYS A 254 17.75 8.21 -8.55
N LEU A 255 16.44 8.38 -8.75
CA LEU A 255 15.87 9.24 -9.80
C LEU A 255 16.22 10.71 -9.58
N ASN A 256 16.26 11.15 -8.32
CA ASN A 256 16.70 12.49 -7.96
C ASN A 256 18.22 12.66 -7.96
N ARG A 257 18.99 11.69 -8.46
CA ARG A 257 20.46 11.70 -8.56
C ARG A 257 21.14 12.05 -7.23
N ASN A 258 20.56 11.62 -6.11
CA ASN A 258 21.01 11.99 -4.76
C ASN A 258 21.11 13.51 -4.53
N ASN A 259 20.22 14.30 -5.13
CA ASN A 259 20.05 15.70 -4.76
C ASN A 259 19.81 15.78 -3.25
N SER A 260 20.74 16.40 -2.52
CA SER A 260 20.75 16.42 -1.05
C SER A 260 19.49 17.01 -0.44
N LYS A 261 18.77 17.90 -1.15
CA LYS A 261 17.51 18.47 -0.66
C LYS A 261 16.35 17.46 -0.68
N LEU A 262 16.36 16.57 -1.68
CA LEU A 262 15.30 15.57 -1.94
C LEU A 262 15.67 14.17 -1.49
N HIS A 263 16.93 13.95 -1.09
CA HIS A 263 17.38 12.65 -0.59
C HIS A 263 16.65 12.28 0.70
N ILE A 264 16.05 11.10 0.72
CA ILE A 264 15.27 10.58 1.83
C ILE A 264 16.16 9.64 2.62
N ASP A 265 16.53 10.05 3.83
CA ASP A 265 17.23 9.20 4.79
C ASP A 265 16.21 8.54 5.73
N LEU A 266 16.40 7.25 5.97
CA LEU A 266 15.66 6.51 6.98
C LEU A 266 16.40 6.54 8.31
N ILE A 267 15.67 6.75 9.40
CA ILE A 267 16.19 6.65 10.77
C ILE A 267 15.37 5.61 11.55
N PRO A 268 15.93 5.02 12.62
CA PRO A 268 15.16 4.20 13.53
C PRO A 268 13.94 4.97 14.06
N TRP A 269 12.80 4.29 14.12
CA TRP A 269 11.67 4.73 14.92
C TRP A 269 11.73 3.97 16.24
N LEU A 270 11.81 4.71 17.35
CA LEU A 270 11.75 4.15 18.69
C LEU A 270 10.28 4.10 19.07
N ASP A 271 9.68 2.91 19.04
CA ASP A 271 8.25 2.75 19.31
C ASP A 271 7.99 2.63 20.81
N ASP A 272 8.80 1.84 21.49
CA ASP A 272 8.60 1.53 22.90
C ASP A 272 9.64 2.15 23.82
N SER A 273 9.19 2.45 25.04
CA SER A 273 10.06 2.84 26.15
C SER A 273 9.50 2.35 27.47
N ASP A 274 10.33 1.61 28.21
CA ASP A 274 10.07 1.24 29.61
C ASP A 274 9.87 2.46 30.54
N ASN A 275 10.31 3.64 30.09
CA ASN A 275 10.17 4.92 30.80
C ASN A 275 8.93 5.72 30.37
N GLY A 276 8.14 5.24 29.40
CA GLY A 276 6.86 5.85 29.06
C GLY A 276 5.93 5.94 30.29
N LEU A 277 5.20 7.05 30.43
CA LEU A 277 4.38 7.32 31.61
C LEU A 277 2.99 6.72 31.48
N GLN A 278 2.47 6.14 32.56
CA GLN A 278 1.17 5.47 32.60
C GLN A 278 0.26 6.25 33.57
N TYR A 279 -0.48 7.23 33.06
CA TYR A 279 -1.31 8.10 33.88
C TYR A 279 -2.77 7.63 33.91
N PHE A 280 -3.05 6.70 34.83
CA PHE A 280 -4.38 6.12 35.03
C PHE A 280 -4.80 6.30 36.48
N GLY A 281 -6.07 6.65 36.71
CA GLY A 281 -6.65 6.80 38.05
C GLY A 281 -5.91 7.82 38.93
N GLU A 282 -5.30 8.82 38.31
CA GLU A 282 -4.46 9.84 38.96
C GLU A 282 -3.26 9.28 39.76
N VAL A 283 -2.85 8.02 39.49
CA VAL A 283 -1.74 7.37 40.21
C VAL A 283 -0.42 8.10 39.92
N ARG A 284 0.30 8.46 40.98
CA ARG A 284 1.60 9.16 40.91
C ARG A 284 2.63 8.55 41.85
N MET A 285 3.87 8.56 41.39
CA MET A 285 5.05 8.25 42.18
C MET A 285 5.38 9.41 43.14
N PRO A 286 6.21 9.20 44.19
CA PRO A 286 6.56 10.25 45.15
C PRO A 286 7.23 11.50 44.54
N ASN A 287 7.78 11.39 43.33
CA ASN A 287 8.35 12.50 42.58
C ASN A 287 7.29 13.35 41.84
N GLY A 288 6.00 13.00 41.94
CA GLY A 288 4.88 13.67 41.31
C GLY A 288 4.57 13.25 39.87
N LEU A 289 5.41 12.40 39.25
CA LEU A 289 5.16 11.87 37.91
C LEU A 289 4.32 10.58 37.99
N PRO A 290 3.57 10.24 36.93
CA PRO A 290 2.96 8.91 36.80
C PRO A 290 4.03 7.80 36.85
N PRO A 291 3.65 6.57 37.23
CA PRO A 291 4.56 5.43 37.12
C PRO A 291 4.96 5.19 35.66
N THR A 292 6.16 4.66 35.45
CA THR A 292 6.57 4.23 34.12
C THR A 292 6.03 2.84 33.77
N VAL A 293 6.01 2.48 32.48
CA VAL A 293 5.65 1.13 32.01
C VAL A 293 6.38 0.03 32.79
N ASP A 294 7.70 0.14 32.96
CA ASP A 294 8.49 -0.84 33.72
C ASP A 294 8.16 -0.87 35.22
N GLN A 295 7.86 0.29 35.83
CA GLN A 295 7.45 0.35 37.23
C GLN A 295 6.11 -0.33 37.46
N THR A 296 5.14 -0.08 36.58
CA THR A 296 3.83 -0.74 36.61
C THR A 296 3.96 -2.24 36.39
N ARG A 297 4.79 -2.68 35.43
CA ARG A 297 5.07 -4.10 35.18
C ARG A 297 5.67 -4.81 36.41
N ARG A 298 6.55 -4.15 37.17
CA ARG A 298 7.17 -4.71 38.38
C ARG A 298 6.28 -4.64 39.61
N ASN A 299 5.30 -3.75 39.62
CA ASN A 299 4.39 -3.55 40.74
C ASN A 299 2.97 -3.24 40.26
N ALA A 300 2.14 -4.29 40.16
CA ALA A 300 0.75 -4.19 39.75
C ALA A 300 -0.13 -3.29 40.64
N SER A 301 0.31 -2.90 41.85
CA SER A 301 -0.44 -1.90 42.64
C SER A 301 -0.35 -0.48 42.07
N LEU A 302 0.50 -0.26 41.06
CA LEU A 302 0.62 1.01 40.33
C LEU A 302 -0.23 1.06 39.05
N SER A 303 -0.82 -0.06 38.61
CA SER A 303 -1.82 -0.06 37.53
C SER A 303 -3.22 0.16 38.09
N VAL A 304 -4.09 0.72 37.26
CA VAL A 304 -5.53 0.65 37.46
C VAL A 304 -6.01 -0.57 36.70
N ASP A 305 -6.19 -1.68 37.40
CA ASP A 305 -6.76 -2.89 36.84
C ASP A 305 -8.29 -2.85 37.00
N ASP A 306 -9.03 -3.11 35.93
CA ASP A 306 -10.44 -3.49 36.00
C ASP A 306 -10.54 -5.03 35.99
N PRO A 307 -10.62 -5.69 37.17
CA PRO A 307 -10.60 -7.14 37.24
C PRO A 307 -11.83 -7.73 36.55
N LEU A 308 -11.57 -8.58 35.56
CA LEU A 308 -12.62 -9.22 34.78
C LEU A 308 -13.23 -10.37 35.57
N ASP A 309 -14.57 -10.39 35.64
CA ASP A 309 -15.29 -11.47 36.32
C ASP A 309 -15.00 -12.84 35.67
N ALA A 310 -15.29 -13.93 36.40
CA ALA A 310 -14.98 -15.27 35.92
C ALA A 310 -15.64 -15.61 34.56
N PRO A 311 -16.92 -15.29 34.32
CA PRO A 311 -17.54 -15.47 32.99
C PRO A 311 -16.82 -14.71 31.87
N THR A 312 -16.40 -13.47 32.13
CA THR A 312 -15.74 -12.61 31.15
C THR A 312 -14.31 -13.08 30.88
N THR A 313 -13.61 -13.56 31.90
CA THR A 313 -12.30 -14.18 31.75
C THR A 313 -12.35 -15.46 30.92
N GLU A 314 -13.33 -16.32 31.13
CA GLU A 314 -13.54 -17.52 30.31
C GLU A 314 -13.90 -17.16 28.86
N LEU A 315 -14.72 -16.13 28.65
CA LEU A 315 -15.07 -15.66 27.31
C LEU A 315 -13.85 -15.10 26.55
N ARG A 316 -13.01 -14.29 27.21
CA ARG A 316 -11.77 -13.75 26.64
C ARG A 316 -10.81 -14.86 26.23
N LYS A 317 -10.68 -15.90 27.06
CA LYS A 317 -9.85 -17.06 26.73
C LYS A 317 -10.31 -17.73 25.42
N LYS A 318 -11.62 -17.97 25.26
CA LYS A 318 -12.18 -18.54 24.03
C LYS A 318 -11.98 -17.65 22.80
N LEU A 319 -12.09 -16.33 22.97
CA LEU A 319 -11.80 -15.37 21.90
C LEU A 319 -10.34 -15.49 21.47
N ASN A 320 -9.40 -15.44 22.42
CA ASN A 320 -7.96 -15.53 22.13
C ASN A 320 -7.58 -16.86 21.44
N GLU A 321 -8.18 -17.98 21.84
CA GLU A 321 -8.01 -19.29 21.18
C GLU A 321 -8.49 -19.29 19.72
N SER A 322 -9.41 -18.39 19.37
CA SER A 322 -9.98 -18.29 18.02
C SER A 322 -9.19 -17.34 17.11
N LEU A 323 -8.37 -16.46 17.69
CA LEU A 323 -7.57 -15.48 16.96
C LEU A 323 -6.25 -16.08 16.47
N PRO A 324 -5.74 -15.64 15.31
CA PRO A 324 -4.54 -16.21 14.73
C PRO A 324 -3.31 -15.83 15.57
N HIS A 325 -2.33 -16.73 15.61
CA HIS A 325 -1.06 -16.58 16.33
C HIS A 325 0.04 -17.43 15.66
N GLY A 326 1.29 -17.30 16.12
CA GLY A 326 2.43 -18.13 15.71
C GLY A 326 2.62 -18.18 14.19
N GLU A 327 2.47 -19.36 13.59
CA GLU A 327 2.67 -19.60 12.14
C GLU A 327 1.87 -18.63 11.25
N PHE A 328 0.68 -18.20 11.68
CA PHE A 328 -0.10 -17.24 10.89
C PHE A 328 0.58 -15.87 10.81
N MET A 329 1.25 -15.41 11.87
CA MET A 329 2.02 -14.15 11.87
C MET A 329 3.23 -14.26 10.94
N VAL A 330 3.89 -15.42 10.90
CA VAL A 330 4.94 -15.72 9.93
C VAL A 330 4.41 -15.71 8.49
N LYS A 331 3.17 -16.19 8.25
CA LYS A 331 2.53 -16.07 6.93
C LYS A 331 2.26 -14.61 6.57
N MET A 332 1.77 -13.80 7.52
CA MET A 332 1.53 -12.36 7.31
C MET A 332 2.82 -11.63 6.95
N SER A 333 3.92 -11.89 7.66
CA SER A 333 5.22 -11.27 7.36
C SER A 333 5.70 -11.61 5.95
N ARG A 334 5.49 -12.84 5.48
CA ARG A 334 5.89 -13.30 4.14
C ARG A 334 4.96 -12.86 3.00
N SER A 335 3.65 -12.79 3.25
CA SER A 335 2.65 -12.34 2.28
C SER A 335 1.31 -12.00 2.97
N MET A 336 1.15 -10.71 3.31
CA MET A 336 -0.08 -10.16 3.88
C MET A 336 -1.34 -10.51 3.06
N TYR A 337 -1.24 -10.42 1.73
CA TYR A 337 -2.35 -10.68 0.83
C TYR A 337 -2.83 -12.14 0.88
N LYS A 338 -1.91 -13.11 0.91
CA LYS A 338 -2.28 -14.52 1.01
C LYS A 338 -2.84 -14.87 2.38
N ALA A 339 -2.24 -14.33 3.44
CA ALA A 339 -2.76 -14.47 4.80
C ALA A 339 -4.18 -13.90 4.92
N HIS A 340 -4.43 -12.73 4.32
CA HIS A 340 -5.78 -12.15 4.23
C HIS A 340 -6.76 -13.07 3.52
N ARG A 341 -6.40 -13.61 2.35
CA ARG A 341 -7.27 -14.56 1.63
C ARG A 341 -7.57 -15.82 2.44
N GLU A 342 -6.58 -16.36 3.17
CA GLU A 342 -6.76 -17.49 4.09
C GLU A 342 -7.74 -17.12 5.21
N TRP A 343 -7.57 -15.94 5.82
CA TRP A 343 -8.46 -15.40 6.84
C TRP A 343 -9.91 -15.29 6.37
N ILE A 344 -10.16 -14.72 5.18
CA ILE A 344 -11.51 -14.61 4.63
C ILE A 344 -12.18 -15.99 4.48
N ASN A 345 -11.42 -17.00 4.04
CA ASN A 345 -11.98 -18.32 3.75
C ASN A 345 -12.21 -19.20 4.98
N GLY A 346 -11.35 -19.07 6.01
CA GLY A 346 -11.36 -19.99 7.15
C GLY A 346 -10.79 -19.42 8.44
N GLY A 347 -10.90 -18.13 8.69
CA GLY A 347 -10.50 -17.50 9.96
C GLY A 347 -11.17 -18.08 11.22
N MET A 348 -11.07 -17.35 12.34
CA MET A 348 -11.65 -17.74 13.64
C MET A 348 -11.38 -19.21 14.03
N GLY A 349 -10.11 -19.61 14.03
CA GLY A 349 -9.67 -20.98 14.36
C GLY A 349 -9.96 -22.05 13.30
N GLY A 350 -10.21 -21.68 12.03
CA GLY A 350 -10.54 -22.67 10.98
C GLY A 350 -12.03 -23.02 10.91
N HIS A 351 -12.85 -22.46 11.79
CA HIS A 351 -14.23 -22.89 11.99
C HIS A 351 -15.26 -22.00 11.29
N GLN A 352 -14.92 -20.73 11.05
CA GLN A 352 -15.81 -19.74 10.46
C GLN A 352 -15.06 -18.84 9.47
N LYS A 353 -15.78 -18.16 8.59
CA LYS A 353 -15.16 -17.14 7.72
C LYS A 353 -14.76 -15.93 8.58
N GLY A 354 -13.50 -15.49 8.46
CA GLY A 354 -12.93 -14.47 9.35
C GLY A 354 -13.52 -13.07 9.20
N ASP A 355 -14.14 -12.77 8.05
CA ASP A 355 -14.69 -11.44 7.77
C ASP A 355 -16.17 -11.31 8.10
N ARG A 356 -16.91 -12.42 8.31
CA ARG A 356 -18.38 -12.39 8.41
C ARG A 356 -18.92 -12.08 9.80
N TRP A 357 -18.04 -11.83 10.76
CA TRP A 357 -18.41 -11.60 12.15
C TRP A 357 -17.91 -10.23 12.57
N SER A 358 -18.81 -9.44 13.16
CA SER A 358 -18.38 -8.36 14.05
C SER A 358 -17.98 -8.94 15.40
N GLU A 359 -17.22 -8.18 16.18
CA GLU A 359 -16.76 -8.61 17.50
C GLU A 359 -17.94 -8.96 18.43
N PHE A 360 -18.91 -8.05 18.50
CA PHE A 360 -20.13 -8.25 19.30
C PHE A 360 -20.87 -9.54 18.88
N ALA A 361 -21.07 -9.75 17.58
CA ALA A 361 -21.80 -10.91 17.09
C ALA A 361 -21.04 -12.21 17.37
N TYR A 362 -19.71 -12.20 17.24
CA TYR A 362 -18.90 -13.37 17.54
C TYR A 362 -18.95 -13.73 19.03
N LEU A 363 -18.72 -12.77 19.91
CA LEU A 363 -18.75 -12.96 21.36
C LEU A 363 -20.14 -13.42 21.86
N SER A 364 -21.19 -12.68 21.51
CA SER A 364 -22.53 -12.95 22.03
C SER A 364 -23.22 -14.14 21.34
N GLN A 365 -23.10 -14.26 20.01
CA GLN A 365 -23.87 -15.25 19.24
C GLN A 365 -23.09 -16.53 18.96
N TYR A 366 -21.79 -16.46 18.70
CA TYR A 366 -21.00 -17.66 18.42
C TYR A 366 -20.44 -18.27 19.71
N LEU A 367 -19.70 -17.49 20.50
CA LEU A 367 -19.10 -17.95 21.76
C LEU A 367 -20.08 -18.01 22.94
N LYS A 368 -21.31 -17.51 22.75
CA LYS A 368 -22.41 -17.52 23.75
C LYS A 368 -22.06 -16.76 25.03
N GLY A 369 -21.30 -15.67 24.90
CA GLY A 369 -21.04 -14.73 25.98
C GLY A 369 -22.32 -14.04 26.48
N SER A 370 -22.36 -13.69 27.77
CA SER A 370 -23.41 -12.81 28.29
C SER A 370 -23.30 -11.42 27.65
N LEU A 371 -24.39 -10.63 27.64
CA LEU A 371 -24.31 -9.26 27.12
C LEU A 371 -23.31 -8.41 27.92
N ASN A 372 -23.23 -8.58 29.24
CA ASN A 372 -22.26 -7.89 30.09
C ASN A 372 -20.82 -8.27 29.73
N SER A 373 -20.52 -9.56 29.65
CA SER A 373 -19.18 -10.02 29.27
C SER A 373 -18.81 -9.65 27.83
N THR A 374 -19.80 -9.58 26.94
CA THR A 374 -19.60 -9.12 25.56
C THR A 374 -19.26 -7.64 25.54
N ASP A 375 -20.04 -6.81 26.23
CA ASP A 375 -19.82 -5.37 26.33
C ASP A 375 -18.43 -5.04 26.89
N VAL A 376 -18.03 -5.71 27.98
CA VAL A 376 -16.72 -5.52 28.62
C VAL A 376 -15.55 -5.93 27.73
N LEU A 377 -15.70 -6.93 26.86
CA LEU A 377 -14.62 -7.39 25.97
C LEU A 377 -14.61 -6.71 24.61
N THR A 378 -15.73 -6.12 24.20
CA THR A 378 -15.83 -5.44 22.92
C THR A 378 -15.00 -4.16 22.99
N SER A 379 -13.82 -4.19 22.38
CA SER A 379 -12.77 -3.19 22.59
C SER A 379 -12.15 -2.67 21.29
N LEU A 380 -12.59 -3.18 20.14
CA LEU A 380 -12.15 -2.65 18.85
C LEU A 380 -12.64 -1.22 18.63
N ASP A 381 -11.78 -0.38 18.05
CA ASP A 381 -12.11 0.98 17.57
C ASP A 381 -13.32 1.01 16.62
N ASN A 382 -13.66 -0.14 16.01
CA ASN A 382 -14.93 -0.39 15.36
C ASN A 382 -15.46 -1.78 15.77
N PRO A 383 -16.36 -1.88 16.76
CA PRO A 383 -16.91 -3.16 17.23
C PRO A 383 -17.92 -3.78 16.25
N ALA A 384 -18.37 -3.01 15.25
CA ALA A 384 -19.12 -3.51 14.09
C ALA A 384 -18.20 -3.94 12.93
N GLY A 385 -16.91 -3.63 13.05
CA GLY A 385 -15.87 -3.84 12.04
C GLY A 385 -15.49 -5.30 11.85
N SER A 386 -14.75 -5.55 10.77
CA SER A 386 -14.09 -6.82 10.52
C SER A 386 -12.97 -7.08 11.53
N PHE A 387 -12.90 -8.31 12.05
CA PHE A 387 -11.76 -8.78 12.86
C PHE A 387 -10.41 -8.68 12.13
N TRP A 388 -10.41 -8.53 10.81
CA TRP A 388 -9.15 -8.32 10.08
C TRP A 388 -8.38 -7.10 10.57
N THR A 389 -9.07 -6.01 10.93
CA THR A 389 -8.42 -4.80 11.47
C THR A 389 -7.65 -5.11 12.76
N TYR A 390 -8.21 -5.94 13.65
CA TYR A 390 -7.51 -6.41 14.83
C TYR A 390 -6.28 -7.25 14.47
N VAL A 391 -6.46 -8.23 13.56
CA VAL A 391 -5.38 -9.15 13.16
C VAL A 391 -4.21 -8.39 12.53
N ILE A 392 -4.47 -7.40 11.69
CA ILE A 392 -3.42 -6.62 11.03
C ILE A 392 -2.71 -5.67 11.99
N ASN A 393 -3.45 -5.00 12.90
CA ASN A 393 -2.85 -4.12 13.90
C ASN A 393 -1.97 -4.92 14.87
N TYR A 394 -2.47 -6.04 15.39
CA TYR A 394 -1.70 -6.94 16.26
C TYR A 394 -0.41 -7.41 15.58
N PHE A 395 -0.47 -7.80 14.30
CA PHE A 395 0.73 -8.20 13.57
C PHE A 395 1.73 -7.05 13.47
N TYR A 396 1.30 -5.84 13.10
CA TYR A 396 2.23 -4.73 12.99
C TYR A 396 2.80 -4.30 14.34
N GLU A 397 1.99 -4.24 15.39
CA GLU A 397 2.44 -3.94 16.77
C GLU A 397 3.45 -4.96 17.32
N SER A 398 3.45 -6.19 16.80
CA SER A 398 4.47 -7.20 17.16
C SER A 398 5.77 -7.10 16.35
N ALA A 399 5.94 -6.08 15.51
CA ALA A 399 7.20 -5.85 14.79
C ALA A 399 8.31 -5.34 15.72
N ASP A 400 9.50 -5.94 15.65
CA ASP A 400 10.65 -5.62 16.51
C ASP A 400 11.31 -4.29 16.16
N ASN A 401 11.37 -4.00 14.87
CA ASN A 401 12.12 -2.86 14.33
C ASN A 401 11.25 -2.02 13.42
N TRP A 402 11.33 -0.71 13.63
CA TRP A 402 10.61 0.28 12.83
C TRP A 402 11.56 1.29 12.21
N ARG A 403 11.09 1.92 11.12
CA ARG A 403 11.77 3.04 10.47
C ARG A 403 10.83 4.22 10.30
N THR A 404 11.38 5.42 10.34
CA THR A 404 10.71 6.66 9.95
C THR A 404 11.62 7.45 9.01
N ILE A 405 11.08 8.50 8.39
CA ILE A 405 11.83 9.35 7.48
C ILE A 405 12.46 10.51 8.27
N ASN A 406 13.78 10.69 8.14
CA ASN A 406 14.49 11.82 8.70
C ASN A 406 14.01 13.13 8.06
N GLY A 407 13.50 14.06 8.87
CA GLY A 407 12.84 15.27 8.37
C GLY A 407 11.39 15.05 7.92
N GLY A 408 10.82 13.88 8.19
CA GLY A 408 9.39 13.59 8.11
C GLY A 408 8.88 13.02 6.79
N PHE A 409 7.74 12.32 6.87
CA PHE A 409 7.14 11.55 5.79
C PHE A 409 6.73 12.38 4.58
N SER A 410 6.40 13.67 4.75
CA SER A 410 6.12 14.57 3.62
C SER A 410 7.27 14.68 2.62
N ARG A 411 8.51 14.30 2.99
CA ARG A 411 9.65 14.25 2.05
C ARG A 411 9.47 13.21 0.96
N LEU A 412 8.76 12.11 1.21
CA LEU A 412 8.51 11.06 0.22
C LEU A 412 7.69 11.57 -0.97
N PRO A 413 6.46 12.08 -0.80
CA PRO A 413 5.70 12.63 -1.93
C PRO A 413 6.43 13.82 -2.57
N GLU A 414 7.07 14.69 -1.78
CA GLU A 414 7.81 15.83 -2.34
C GLU A 414 9.01 15.42 -3.20
N SER A 415 9.58 14.23 -3.00
CA SER A 415 10.64 13.70 -3.87
C SER A 415 10.17 13.45 -5.31
N PHE A 416 8.86 13.36 -5.57
CA PHE A 416 8.29 13.23 -6.91
C PHE A 416 8.18 14.57 -7.64
N ARG A 417 8.18 15.70 -6.92
CA ARG A 417 7.86 17.02 -7.48
C ARG A 417 8.64 17.33 -8.76
N PRO A 418 9.98 17.16 -8.84
CA PRO A 418 10.72 17.49 -10.06
C PRO A 418 10.35 16.64 -11.27
N MET A 419 9.83 15.43 -11.05
CA MET A 419 9.44 14.53 -12.14
C MET A 419 8.06 14.89 -12.69
N ILE A 420 7.15 15.37 -11.84
CA ILE A 420 5.73 15.52 -12.19
C ILE A 420 5.31 16.96 -12.46
N GLU A 421 6.15 17.95 -12.18
CA GLU A 421 5.78 19.38 -12.16
C GLU A 421 5.10 19.83 -13.46
N ASP A 422 5.62 19.42 -14.62
CA ASP A 422 5.05 19.75 -15.93
C ASP A 422 3.70 19.05 -16.22
N ASN A 423 3.39 17.99 -15.47
CA ASN A 423 2.17 17.19 -15.64
C ASN A 423 1.15 17.40 -14.50
N LEU A 424 1.48 18.18 -13.48
CA LEU A 424 0.68 18.34 -12.27
C LEU A 424 -0.20 19.59 -12.37
N ARG A 425 -1.50 19.43 -12.10
CA ARG A 425 -2.46 20.52 -11.93
C ARG A 425 -3.05 20.47 -10.52
N LEU A 426 -2.59 21.38 -9.67
CA LEU A 426 -3.10 21.58 -8.31
C LEU A 426 -4.44 22.33 -8.35
N ASN A 427 -5.14 22.34 -7.21
CA ASN A 427 -6.43 23.03 -7.03
C ASN A 427 -7.51 22.63 -8.07
N THR A 428 -7.46 21.38 -8.54
CA THR A 428 -8.39 20.81 -9.53
C THR A 428 -9.24 19.73 -8.87
N LYS A 429 -10.34 20.15 -8.22
CA LYS A 429 -11.26 19.24 -7.52
C LYS A 429 -12.31 18.65 -8.46
N ILE A 430 -12.10 17.42 -8.91
CA ILE A 430 -13.09 16.69 -9.71
C ILE A 430 -14.39 16.52 -8.92
N GLU A 431 -15.51 16.74 -9.61
CA GLU A 431 -16.87 16.65 -9.07
C GLU A 431 -17.79 15.79 -9.96
N ARG A 432 -17.46 15.63 -11.24
CA ARG A 432 -18.20 14.77 -12.15
C ARG A 432 -17.26 13.97 -13.03
N VAL A 433 -17.67 12.75 -13.31
CA VAL A 433 -17.02 11.86 -14.27
C VAL A 433 -18.10 11.43 -15.25
N ASP A 434 -17.75 11.40 -16.52
CA ASP A 434 -18.54 10.75 -17.56
C ASP A 434 -17.61 9.91 -18.43
N TYR A 435 -18.12 8.90 -19.12
CA TYR A 435 -17.32 8.12 -20.07
C TYR A 435 -18.18 7.58 -21.22
N ASP A 436 -17.54 7.39 -22.37
CA ASP A 436 -18.05 6.63 -23.49
C ASP A 436 -17.11 5.44 -23.80
N ASP A 437 -17.31 4.77 -24.95
CA ASP A 437 -16.51 3.59 -25.31
C ASP A 437 -15.01 3.90 -25.51
N ASN A 438 -14.63 5.18 -25.68
CA ASN A 438 -13.29 5.61 -26.07
C ASN A 438 -12.62 6.57 -25.08
N GLN A 439 -13.39 7.41 -24.37
CA GLN A 439 -12.84 8.47 -23.53
C GLN A 439 -13.56 8.63 -22.20
N VAL A 440 -12.83 9.17 -21.23
CA VAL A 440 -13.33 9.61 -19.93
C VAL A 440 -13.27 11.13 -19.88
N THR A 441 -14.38 11.76 -19.51
CA THR A 441 -14.50 13.20 -19.28
C THR A 441 -14.48 13.48 -17.79
N LEU A 442 -13.54 14.31 -17.35
CA LEU A 442 -13.43 14.76 -15.96
C LEU A 442 -13.84 16.22 -15.86
N GLN A 443 -14.74 16.53 -14.93
CA GLN A 443 -15.29 17.88 -14.78
C GLN A 443 -15.11 18.41 -13.35
N TRP A 444 -14.75 19.69 -13.24
CA TRP A 444 -14.54 20.40 -11.98
C TRP A 444 -15.06 21.84 -12.06
N LYS A 445 -15.06 22.53 -10.92
CA LYS A 445 -15.23 23.99 -10.86
C LYS A 445 -13.95 24.62 -10.35
N ASN A 446 -13.62 25.81 -10.85
CA ASN A 446 -12.49 26.58 -10.32
C ASN A 446 -12.84 27.18 -8.96
N HIS A 447 -14.12 27.52 -8.77
CA HIS A 447 -14.67 27.96 -7.50
C HIS A 447 -16.06 27.35 -7.27
N TRP A 448 -16.39 27.00 -6.03
CA TRP A 448 -17.64 26.28 -5.69
C TRP A 448 -18.93 27.03 -6.08
N ARG A 449 -18.85 28.36 -6.24
CA ARG A 449 -19.95 29.23 -6.70
C ARG A 449 -20.12 29.28 -8.21
N ASP A 450 -19.18 28.74 -8.98
CA ASP A 450 -19.25 28.79 -10.44
C ASP A 450 -20.47 28.02 -10.93
N ALA A 451 -21.19 28.58 -11.91
CA ALA A 451 -22.36 27.92 -12.48
C ALA A 451 -21.94 26.82 -13.48
N GLU A 452 -20.86 27.07 -14.21
CA GLU A 452 -20.35 26.22 -15.28
C GLU A 452 -19.21 25.32 -14.78
N PHE A 453 -19.11 24.13 -15.35
CA PHE A 453 -18.01 23.21 -15.12
C PHE A 453 -16.91 23.45 -16.16
N GLN A 454 -15.68 23.35 -15.72
CA GLN A 454 -14.54 23.09 -16.58
C GLN A 454 -14.48 21.59 -16.87
N GLU A 455 -13.92 21.20 -18.02
CA GLU A 455 -13.78 19.79 -18.37
C GLU A 455 -12.49 19.50 -19.16
N SER A 456 -12.08 18.24 -19.12
CA SER A 456 -11.02 17.69 -19.95
C SER A 456 -11.29 16.23 -20.23
N THR A 457 -10.96 15.78 -21.43
CA THR A 457 -11.15 14.39 -21.85
C THR A 457 -9.83 13.66 -21.97
N PHE A 458 -9.84 12.37 -21.70
CA PHE A 458 -8.68 11.48 -21.68
C PHE A 458 -9.08 10.11 -22.23
N ASP A 459 -8.13 9.35 -22.78
CA ASP A 459 -8.40 7.96 -23.16
C ASP A 459 -8.64 7.08 -21.92
N TYR A 460 -7.92 7.36 -20.82
CA TYR A 460 -8.07 6.65 -19.55
C TYR A 460 -7.98 7.60 -18.36
N ALA A 461 -8.66 7.25 -17.26
CA ALA A 461 -8.52 7.92 -15.97
C ALA A 461 -8.27 6.89 -14.85
N VAL A 462 -7.24 7.11 -14.05
CA VAL A 462 -6.98 6.39 -12.80
C VAL A 462 -7.48 7.26 -11.65
N VAL A 463 -8.47 6.78 -10.90
CA VAL A 463 -9.03 7.50 -9.75
C VAL A 463 -8.39 6.96 -8.47
N SER A 464 -7.42 7.71 -7.93
CA SER A 464 -6.70 7.37 -6.70
C SER A 464 -7.25 8.09 -5.45
N VAL A 465 -8.46 8.65 -5.60
CA VAL A 465 -9.17 9.43 -4.57
C VAL A 465 -9.92 8.48 -3.64
N PRO A 466 -9.94 8.71 -2.31
CA PRO A 466 -10.67 7.85 -1.37
C PRO A 466 -12.18 7.87 -1.64
N PHE A 467 -12.87 6.76 -1.34
CA PHE A 467 -14.30 6.64 -1.60
C PHE A 467 -15.15 7.66 -0.85
N THR A 468 -14.73 8.09 0.33
CA THR A 468 -15.34 9.19 1.10
C THR A 468 -15.51 10.47 0.29
N VAL A 469 -14.58 10.78 -0.63
CA VAL A 469 -14.69 11.93 -1.53
C VAL A 469 -15.44 11.57 -2.81
N VAL A 470 -15.17 10.40 -3.40
CA VAL A 470 -15.81 9.93 -4.64
C VAL A 470 -17.34 9.76 -4.48
N ARG A 471 -17.83 9.46 -3.27
CA ARG A 471 -19.26 9.45 -2.91
C ARG A 471 -19.99 10.74 -3.27
N GLY A 472 -19.30 11.88 -3.21
CA GLY A 472 -19.85 13.19 -3.54
C GLY A 472 -19.85 13.51 -5.04
N TRP A 473 -19.28 12.64 -5.88
CA TRP A 473 -19.19 12.87 -7.32
C TRP A 473 -20.47 12.46 -8.05
N ARG A 474 -20.75 13.12 -9.16
CA ARG A 474 -21.71 12.61 -10.15
C ARG A 474 -20.99 11.60 -11.02
N LEU A 475 -21.32 10.33 -10.80
CA LEU A 475 -20.73 9.21 -11.52
C LEU A 475 -21.73 8.66 -12.54
N PRO A 476 -21.24 8.08 -13.65
CA PRO A 476 -22.05 7.28 -14.54
C PRO A 476 -22.52 6.00 -13.82
N SER A 477 -23.47 5.27 -14.43
CA SER A 477 -23.97 4.03 -13.83
C SER A 477 -22.84 3.02 -13.61
N LEU A 478 -22.72 2.53 -12.38
CA LEU A 478 -21.80 1.47 -11.99
C LEU A 478 -22.59 0.22 -11.58
N PRO A 479 -21.98 -0.97 -11.65
CA PRO A 479 -22.58 -2.17 -11.08
C PRO A 479 -22.93 -1.95 -9.60
N ALA A 480 -24.04 -2.54 -9.17
CA ALA A 480 -24.60 -2.31 -7.84
C ALA A 480 -23.58 -2.55 -6.71
N THR A 481 -22.77 -3.62 -6.80
CA THR A 481 -21.75 -3.93 -5.79
C THR A 481 -20.68 -2.84 -5.71
N MET A 482 -20.18 -2.35 -6.85
CA MET A 482 -19.20 -1.26 -6.89
C MET A 482 -19.80 0.06 -6.42
N GLY A 483 -21.03 0.38 -6.83
CA GLY A 483 -21.77 1.54 -6.33
C GLY A 483 -21.93 1.49 -4.81
N ASN A 484 -22.29 0.32 -4.27
CA ASN A 484 -22.41 0.10 -2.83
C ASN A 484 -21.07 0.17 -2.12
N ALA A 485 -19.98 -0.34 -2.69
CA ALA A 485 -18.65 -0.20 -2.08
C ALA A 485 -18.24 1.27 -1.99
N ILE A 486 -18.47 2.03 -3.07
CA ILE A 486 -18.24 3.48 -3.04
C ILE A 486 -19.09 4.10 -1.96
N GLN A 487 -20.38 3.80 -1.83
CA GLN A 487 -21.27 4.48 -0.86
C GLN A 487 -21.10 4.03 0.60
N ASN A 488 -20.80 2.74 0.84
CA ASN A 488 -20.98 2.11 2.15
C ASN A 488 -19.70 1.61 2.80
N LEU A 489 -18.56 1.55 2.09
CA LEU A 489 -17.28 1.17 2.72
C LEU A 489 -17.00 2.09 3.93
N VAL A 490 -16.86 1.53 5.11
CA VAL A 490 -16.65 2.37 6.31
C VAL A 490 -15.22 2.88 6.33
N TYR A 491 -15.06 4.14 6.74
CA TYR A 491 -13.77 4.78 6.96
C TYR A 491 -13.70 5.24 8.40
N ASP A 492 -12.54 5.02 9.00
CA ASP A 492 -12.25 5.49 10.33
C ASP A 492 -11.72 6.92 10.34
N SER A 493 -11.50 7.44 11.55
CA SER A 493 -11.05 8.80 11.79
C SER A 493 -10.02 8.81 12.89
N CYS A 494 -9.14 9.80 12.83
CA CYS A 494 -8.27 10.12 13.94
C CYS A 494 -8.02 11.63 14.00
N CYS A 495 -7.64 12.08 15.19
CA CYS A 495 -7.26 13.44 15.50
C CYS A 495 -5.90 13.44 16.19
N LYS A 496 -4.97 14.24 15.66
CA LYS A 496 -3.62 14.42 16.19
C LYS A 496 -3.40 15.86 16.61
N VAL A 497 -2.76 16.05 17.75
CA VAL A 497 -2.35 17.37 18.26
C VAL A 497 -0.88 17.35 18.64
N ALA A 498 -0.09 18.15 17.93
CA ALA A 498 1.32 18.35 18.20
C ALA A 498 1.55 19.67 18.95
N LEU A 499 2.45 19.65 19.93
CA LEU A 499 2.81 20.81 20.75
C LEU A 499 4.33 21.01 20.71
N GLU A 500 4.78 22.21 20.35
CA GLU A 500 6.22 22.55 20.38
C GLU A 500 6.64 23.04 21.76
N TYR A 501 7.73 22.47 22.27
CA TYR A 501 8.39 22.89 23.49
C TYR A 501 9.78 23.45 23.17
N SER A 502 10.24 24.42 23.95
CA SER A 502 11.54 25.08 23.79
C SER A 502 12.72 24.16 24.09
N GLU A 503 12.47 23.06 24.80
CA GLU A 503 13.43 22.02 25.11
C GLU A 503 12.77 20.65 25.19
N ARG A 504 13.58 19.61 24.99
CA ARG A 504 13.20 18.19 25.12
C ARG A 504 13.15 17.77 26.59
N PHE A 505 12.20 18.33 27.34
CA PHE A 505 12.11 18.11 28.80
C PHE A 505 11.93 16.62 29.18
N TRP A 506 11.28 15.83 28.32
CA TRP A 506 11.06 14.40 28.50
C TRP A 506 12.38 13.59 28.52
N GLU A 507 13.43 14.07 27.85
CA GLU A 507 14.78 13.47 27.90
C GLU A 507 15.54 13.83 29.19
N LYS A 508 15.02 14.80 29.96
CA LYS A 508 15.66 15.32 31.18
C LYS A 508 14.98 14.85 32.47
N LEU A 509 13.94 14.03 32.35
CA LEU A 509 13.27 13.40 33.50
C LEU A 509 14.24 12.48 34.24
N ALA A 510 13.93 12.16 35.51
CA ALA A 510 14.72 11.21 36.30
C ALA A 510 14.83 9.84 35.61
N ASN A 511 13.77 9.43 34.92
CA ASN A 511 13.74 8.33 33.96
C ASN A 511 13.55 8.93 32.56
N PRO A 512 14.62 9.18 31.79
CA PRO A 512 14.52 9.81 30.47
C PRO A 512 13.70 9.01 29.47
N ILE A 513 12.88 9.69 28.69
CA ILE A 513 12.12 9.11 27.58
C ILE A 513 12.84 9.48 26.27
N TYR A 514 13.24 8.50 25.47
CA TYR A 514 13.92 8.72 24.19
C TYR A 514 13.07 8.15 23.05
N GLY A 515 12.46 9.03 22.25
CA GLY A 515 11.40 8.62 21.31
C GLY A 515 10.22 7.98 22.05
N SER A 516 9.56 6.99 21.44
CA SER A 516 8.46 6.20 21.99
C SER A 516 7.05 6.80 21.89
N CYS A 517 6.07 5.91 21.81
CA CYS A 517 4.63 6.13 21.97
C CYS A 517 4.05 5.44 23.22
N SER A 518 4.85 4.98 24.19
CA SER A 518 4.37 4.22 25.35
C SER A 518 3.85 5.09 26.50
N THR A 519 3.59 6.38 26.25
CA THR A 519 2.94 7.26 27.24
C THR A 519 1.45 7.32 26.98
N GLU A 520 0.67 6.90 27.95
CA GLU A 520 -0.79 6.76 27.86
C GLU A 520 -1.48 7.36 29.08
N SER A 521 -2.75 7.71 28.91
CA SER A 521 -3.56 8.25 29.99
C SER A 521 -5.05 7.95 29.79
N ASP A 522 -5.78 7.89 30.90
CA ASP A 522 -7.25 7.89 30.90
C ASP A 522 -7.87 9.29 30.79
N ILE A 523 -7.06 10.35 30.62
CA ILE A 523 -7.57 11.70 30.33
C ILE A 523 -8.38 11.64 29.01
N PRO A 524 -9.67 11.99 29.02
CA PRO A 524 -10.56 11.73 27.88
C PRO A 524 -10.07 12.36 26.57
N GLY A 525 -9.89 11.55 25.54
CA GLY A 525 -9.52 12.01 24.19
C GLY A 525 -8.04 12.41 24.01
N ILE A 526 -7.15 12.11 24.97
CA ILE A 526 -5.71 12.26 24.75
C ILE A 526 -5.17 11.09 23.91
N GLY A 527 -5.59 9.86 24.24
CA GLY A 527 -5.08 8.66 23.61
C GLY A 527 -3.59 8.49 23.88
N ILE A 528 -2.81 8.27 22.82
CA ILE A 528 -1.38 7.96 22.91
C ILE A 528 -0.53 9.23 22.74
N THR A 529 0.49 9.39 23.58
CA THR A 529 1.50 10.45 23.45
C THR A 529 2.80 9.89 22.86
N CYS A 530 3.27 10.49 21.76
CA CYS A 530 4.50 10.09 21.09
C CYS A 530 5.58 11.18 21.09
N TYR A 531 6.81 10.79 21.41
CA TYR A 531 7.98 11.68 21.40
C TYR A 531 8.84 11.47 20.16
N PRO A 532 9.57 12.49 19.70
CA PRO A 532 10.33 12.36 18.47
C PRO A 532 11.51 11.41 18.59
N SER A 533 11.62 10.50 17.62
CA SER A 533 12.76 9.58 17.44
C SER A 533 13.99 10.23 16.78
N TYR A 534 13.89 11.50 16.38
CA TYR A 534 14.99 12.25 15.75
C TYR A 534 15.73 13.13 16.75
N LYS A 535 17.02 13.38 16.50
CA LYS A 535 17.86 14.33 17.27
C LYS A 535 17.76 14.11 18.80
N ILE A 536 17.85 12.86 19.23
CA ILE A 536 17.94 12.50 20.64
C ILE A 536 19.13 13.23 21.29
N ASN A 537 18.96 13.73 22.52
CA ASN A 537 19.93 14.52 23.28
C ASN A 537 20.30 15.88 22.65
N SER A 538 19.54 16.35 21.66
CA SER A 538 19.79 17.67 21.08
C SER A 538 19.32 18.80 22.00
N THR A 539 19.95 19.96 21.82
CA THR A 539 19.54 21.20 22.49
C THR A 539 18.75 22.03 21.48
N GLY A 540 17.54 22.44 21.84
CA GLY A 540 16.65 23.24 20.99
C GLY A 540 15.18 22.81 21.08
N PRO A 541 14.30 23.55 20.39
CA PRO A 541 12.87 23.22 20.37
C PRO A 541 12.58 21.90 19.67
N ALA A 542 11.55 21.21 20.14
CA ALA A 542 11.02 20.02 19.50
C ALA A 542 9.53 19.88 19.80
N ALA A 543 8.78 19.26 18.87
CA ALA A 543 7.36 19.01 19.04
C ALA A 543 7.10 17.58 19.50
N ILE A 544 6.27 17.39 20.53
CA ILE A 544 5.69 16.09 20.85
C ILE A 544 4.35 15.94 20.15
N LEU A 545 3.94 14.70 19.86
CA LEU A 545 2.55 14.40 19.57
C LEU A 545 1.87 14.20 20.92
N GLY A 546 1.29 15.28 21.46
CA GLY A 546 0.68 15.28 22.80
C GLY A 546 -0.65 14.53 22.84
N SER A 547 -1.29 14.35 21.70
CA SER A 547 -2.46 13.49 21.59
C SER A 547 -2.51 12.84 20.21
N TYR A 548 -2.74 11.53 20.23
CA TYR A 548 -3.18 10.75 19.09
C TYR A 548 -4.41 9.97 19.52
N ALA A 549 -5.58 10.50 19.15
CA ALA A 549 -6.86 9.83 19.35
C ALA A 549 -7.32 9.22 18.03
N GLU A 550 -7.88 8.02 18.08
CA GLU A 550 -8.41 7.28 16.93
C GLU A 550 -9.77 6.64 17.25
N GLY A 551 -10.46 6.15 16.21
CA GLY A 551 -11.75 5.46 16.34
C GLY A 551 -12.97 6.34 16.07
N THR A 552 -13.78 5.95 15.10
CA THR A 552 -15.01 6.64 14.69
C THR A 552 -16.19 6.33 15.61
N VAL A 553 -16.15 5.18 16.28
CA VAL A 553 -17.12 4.86 17.34
C VAL A 553 -16.67 5.36 18.70
N ASP A 554 -15.42 5.83 18.83
CA ASP A 554 -15.01 6.59 20.00
C ASP A 554 -15.75 7.94 19.98
N HIS A 555 -16.71 8.07 20.90
CA HIS A 555 -17.43 9.31 21.12
C HIS A 555 -16.48 10.49 21.42
N SER A 556 -15.26 10.21 21.88
CA SER A 556 -14.21 11.22 22.05
C SER A 556 -13.85 11.87 20.74
N ILE A 557 -13.63 11.14 19.63
CA ILE A 557 -13.30 11.78 18.33
C ILE A 557 -14.40 12.74 17.88
N SER A 558 -15.65 12.31 17.98
CA SER A 558 -16.79 13.19 17.66
C SER A 558 -16.78 14.45 18.50
N ARG A 559 -16.52 14.34 19.82
CA ARG A 559 -16.38 15.49 20.72
C ARG A 559 -15.20 16.38 20.33
N LEU A 560 -14.01 15.80 20.12
CA LEU A 560 -12.79 16.52 19.78
C LEU A 560 -12.91 17.27 18.44
N MET A 561 -13.67 16.74 17.49
CA MET A 561 -13.93 17.41 16.21
C MET A 561 -14.79 18.67 16.33
N THR A 562 -15.60 18.78 17.39
CA THR A 562 -16.43 19.99 17.64
C THR A 562 -15.64 21.16 18.22
N MET A 563 -14.47 20.90 18.78
CA MET A 563 -13.59 21.93 19.34
C MET A 563 -12.89 22.73 18.24
N SER A 564 -12.64 24.01 18.53
CA SER A 564 -11.69 24.81 17.75
C SER A 564 -10.27 24.24 17.85
N ASP A 565 -9.41 24.63 16.91
CA ASP A 565 -8.01 24.21 16.90
C ASP A 565 -7.29 24.65 18.19
N GLU A 566 -7.51 25.89 18.64
CA GLU A 566 -6.91 26.45 19.85
C GLU A 566 -7.44 25.81 21.13
N GLU A 567 -8.75 25.55 21.22
CA GLU A 567 -9.37 24.92 22.39
C GLU A 567 -8.84 23.50 22.58
N HIS A 568 -8.79 22.70 21.51
CA HIS A 568 -8.28 21.35 21.58
C HIS A 568 -6.77 21.33 21.87
N ALA A 569 -6.00 22.23 21.25
CA ALA A 569 -4.58 22.35 21.56
C ALA A 569 -4.32 22.75 23.03
N ASN A 570 -5.11 23.68 23.58
CA ASN A 570 -5.01 24.04 24.98
C ASN A 570 -5.40 22.88 25.91
N TYR A 571 -6.46 22.12 25.58
CA TYR A 571 -6.85 20.93 26.32
C TYR A 571 -5.71 19.90 26.38
N VAL A 572 -5.05 19.65 25.24
CA VAL A 572 -3.89 18.74 25.18
C VAL A 572 -2.69 19.33 25.95
N LEU A 573 -2.46 20.64 25.89
CA LEU A 573 -1.41 21.29 26.69
C LEU A 573 -1.65 21.11 28.20
N ASP A 574 -2.89 21.26 28.65
CA ASP A 574 -3.27 21.07 30.05
C ASP A 574 -3.03 19.62 30.47
N ALA A 575 -3.43 18.65 29.65
CA ALA A 575 -3.16 17.22 29.90
C ALA A 575 -1.64 16.91 29.91
N MET A 576 -0.87 17.46 28.97
CA MET A 576 0.59 17.26 28.96
C MET A 576 1.26 17.88 30.18
N THR A 577 0.74 19.01 30.67
CA THR A 577 1.18 19.65 31.90
C THR A 577 0.83 18.82 33.12
N GLU A 578 -0.35 18.20 33.14
CA GLU A 578 -0.79 17.31 34.22
C GLU A 578 0.04 16.03 34.28
N ILE A 579 0.31 15.40 33.14
CA ILE A 579 1.10 14.17 33.04
C ILE A 579 2.57 14.42 33.41
N HIS A 580 3.16 15.51 32.90
CA HIS A 580 4.61 15.75 33.04
C HIS A 580 4.99 16.74 34.15
N GLY A 581 4.00 17.38 34.78
CA GLY A 581 4.15 18.35 35.85
C GLY A 581 4.20 19.82 35.40
N GLU A 582 3.76 20.72 36.29
CA GLU A 582 3.51 22.15 35.98
C GLU A 582 4.69 22.91 35.36
N HIS A 583 5.91 22.46 35.63
CA HIS A 583 7.11 23.08 35.08
C HIS A 583 7.20 22.99 33.54
N THR A 584 6.44 22.11 32.87
CA THR A 584 6.45 21.99 31.40
C THR A 584 5.65 23.09 30.73
N ARG A 585 4.66 23.68 31.41
CA ARG A 585 3.82 24.77 30.85
C ARG A 585 4.64 25.97 30.39
N LYS A 586 5.67 26.36 31.16
CA LYS A 586 6.59 27.45 30.79
C LYS A 586 7.52 27.12 29.62
N LEU A 587 7.62 25.85 29.23
CA LEU A 587 8.46 25.39 28.12
C LEU A 587 7.68 25.35 26.80
N TYR A 588 6.35 25.36 26.85
CA TYR A 588 5.52 25.43 25.65
C TYR A 588 5.78 26.73 24.89
N THR A 589 6.06 26.64 23.59
CA THR A 589 6.45 27.82 22.79
C THR A 589 5.28 28.67 22.32
N GLY A 590 4.05 28.19 22.55
CA GLY A 590 2.84 28.77 21.96
C GLY A 590 2.49 28.21 20.59
N LYS A 591 3.34 27.36 19.99
CA LYS A 591 3.05 26.74 18.69
C LYS A 591 2.46 25.34 18.85
N PHE A 592 1.39 25.10 18.12
CA PHE A 592 0.75 23.79 18.02
C PHE A 592 0.31 23.51 16.59
N ALA A 593 -0.06 22.27 16.32
CA ALA A 593 -0.78 21.91 15.13
C ALA A 593 -1.77 20.79 15.40
N ARG A 594 -2.94 20.89 14.78
CA ARG A 594 -4.01 19.90 14.88
C ARG A 594 -4.35 19.37 13.49
N LYS A 595 -4.61 18.07 13.40
CA LYS A 595 -5.21 17.46 12.22
C LYS A 595 -6.24 16.42 12.65
N CYS A 596 -7.50 16.68 12.30
CA CYS A 596 -8.55 15.67 12.32
C CYS A 596 -8.88 15.29 10.88
N TRP A 597 -8.62 14.04 10.48
CA TRP A 597 -8.73 13.64 9.07
C TRP A 597 -10.16 13.65 8.53
N SER A 598 -11.16 13.55 9.40
CA SER A 598 -12.58 13.70 9.02
C SER A 598 -12.98 15.15 8.72
N LEU A 599 -12.20 16.15 9.16
CA LEU A 599 -12.42 17.56 8.81
C LEU A 599 -11.72 17.95 7.50
N ASP A 600 -10.84 17.09 6.97
CA ASP A 600 -10.13 17.34 5.71
C ASP A 600 -11.08 17.13 4.52
N PRO A 601 -11.40 18.16 3.71
CA PRO A 601 -12.35 18.03 2.60
C PRO A 601 -11.83 17.20 1.41
N HIS A 602 -10.55 16.85 1.38
CA HIS A 602 -9.89 16.07 0.33
C HIS A 602 -9.65 14.62 0.75
N SER A 603 -9.91 14.27 2.02
CA SER A 603 -9.82 12.90 2.52
C SER A 603 -11.10 12.43 3.19
N ALA A 604 -11.74 13.27 4.00
CA ALA A 604 -12.99 13.01 4.73
C ALA A 604 -12.98 11.67 5.50
N GLY A 605 -11.84 11.36 6.12
CA GLY A 605 -11.56 10.10 6.81
C GLY A 605 -10.07 9.77 6.85
N ALA A 606 -9.65 8.99 7.83
CA ALA A 606 -8.25 8.63 8.08
C ALA A 606 -7.84 7.37 7.30
N TRP A 607 -8.55 6.25 7.42
CA TRP A 607 -8.29 5.01 6.67
C TRP A 607 -9.58 4.22 6.45
N ALA A 608 -9.56 3.21 5.57
CA ALA A 608 -10.70 2.30 5.43
C ALA A 608 -10.74 1.35 6.63
N SER A 609 -11.91 1.18 7.24
CA SER A 609 -12.15 0.30 8.39
C SER A 609 -13.41 -0.52 8.12
N PRO A 610 -13.32 -1.58 7.28
CA PRO A 610 -14.51 -2.19 6.70
C PRO A 610 -15.34 -2.98 7.72
N ASP A 611 -16.66 -2.91 7.58
CA ASP A 611 -17.59 -3.70 8.39
C ASP A 611 -17.49 -5.20 8.09
N ALA A 612 -18.05 -6.02 8.98
CA ALA A 612 -18.16 -7.46 8.76
C ALA A 612 -18.79 -7.78 7.39
N GLY A 613 -18.04 -8.54 6.57
CA GLY A 613 -18.40 -9.03 5.24
C GLY A 613 -18.00 -8.10 4.10
N GLN A 614 -17.57 -6.88 4.38
CA GLN A 614 -17.21 -5.91 3.33
C GLN A 614 -15.92 -6.28 2.61
N HIS A 615 -14.91 -6.85 3.28
CA HIS A 615 -13.72 -7.30 2.56
C HIS A 615 -14.05 -8.48 1.63
N GLU A 616 -14.77 -9.50 2.12
CA GLU A 616 -15.18 -10.65 1.31
C GLU A 616 -16.00 -10.22 0.07
N LEU A 617 -16.89 -9.23 0.24
CA LEU A 617 -17.77 -8.76 -0.82
C LEU A 617 -17.11 -7.79 -1.80
N TYR A 618 -16.42 -6.76 -1.30
CA TYR A 618 -15.96 -5.64 -2.11
C TYR A 618 -14.55 -5.83 -2.68
N MET A 619 -13.64 -6.50 -1.99
CA MET A 619 -12.28 -6.69 -2.52
C MET A 619 -12.24 -7.35 -3.89
N PRO A 620 -12.98 -8.46 -4.16
CA PRO A 620 -13.03 -9.03 -5.51
C PRO A 620 -13.60 -8.05 -6.56
N GLU A 621 -14.53 -7.19 -6.16
CA GLU A 621 -15.17 -6.23 -7.06
C GLU A 621 -14.18 -5.14 -7.52
N TYR A 622 -13.25 -4.74 -6.65
CA TYR A 622 -12.22 -3.75 -6.98
C TYR A 622 -11.31 -4.15 -8.15
N PHE A 623 -11.13 -5.46 -8.35
CA PHE A 623 -10.29 -6.01 -9.42
C PHE A 623 -11.06 -6.31 -10.72
N LYS A 624 -12.37 -6.05 -10.78
CA LYS A 624 -13.15 -6.22 -12.01
C LYS A 624 -13.01 -5.00 -12.90
N MET A 625 -12.90 -5.25 -14.20
CA MET A 625 -13.07 -4.20 -15.20
C MET A 625 -14.57 -3.99 -15.47
N HIS A 626 -15.00 -2.74 -15.41
CA HIS A 626 -16.37 -2.35 -15.75
C HIS A 626 -16.33 -1.38 -16.92
N SER A 627 -16.87 -1.76 -18.08
CA SER A 627 -17.01 -0.87 -19.25
C SER A 627 -15.70 -0.13 -19.62
N ASN A 628 -14.59 -0.87 -19.79
CA ASN A 628 -13.24 -0.33 -20.05
C ASN A 628 -12.63 0.56 -18.93
N VAL A 629 -13.30 0.69 -17.78
CA VAL A 629 -12.72 1.25 -16.56
C VAL A 629 -12.04 0.12 -15.78
N SER A 630 -10.71 0.20 -15.67
CA SER A 630 -9.92 -0.58 -14.72
C SER A 630 -9.59 0.31 -13.53
N LYS A 631 -9.88 -0.15 -12.31
CA LYS A 631 -9.46 0.54 -11.08
C LYS A 631 -8.28 -0.21 -10.47
N TYR A 632 -7.15 0.46 -10.38
CA TYR A 632 -6.05 0.03 -9.54
C TYR A 632 -6.18 0.79 -8.22
N LEU A 633 -6.42 0.07 -7.12
CA LEU A 633 -6.47 0.62 -5.76
C LEU A 633 -5.06 0.79 -5.18
#